data_AF-A0A939UDD1-F1
#
_entry.id   AF-A0A939UDD1-F1
#
_cell.length_a   1.000
_cell.length_b   1.000
_cell.length_c   1.000
_cell.angle_alpha   90.00
_cell.angle_beta   90.00
_cell.angle_gamma   90.00
#
_symmetry.space_group_name_H-M   'P 1'
#
loop_
_entity.id
_entity.type
_entity.pdbx_description
1 polymer ?
#
loop_
_entity_poly.entity_id
_entity_poly.type
_entity_poly.pdbx_seq_one_letter_code
_entity_poly.pdbx_strand_id
1 'polypeptide(L)'
;MESKLTLKLNDNSIARAKEYVAQKKISLSSIVENFFDGLTLNKKSSDFEYSTLVNELAGVIQLDENYDYRADYTSYLEDKYE
;
A
#
# COMPACT_ATOMS: atom_id res chain seq x y z
N MET A 1 -20.40 -11.43 -10.41
CA MET A 1 -20.70 -12.88 -10.37
C MET A 1 -19.69 -13.52 -9.43
N GLU A 2 -20.11 -14.31 -8.45
CA GLU A 2 -19.20 -15.00 -7.55
C GLU A 2 -18.82 -16.36 -8.11
N SER A 3 -17.52 -16.69 -8.09
CA SER A 3 -17.02 -18.00 -8.53
C SER A 3 -16.00 -18.55 -7.53
N LYS A 4 -15.87 -19.88 -7.48
CA LYS A 4 -14.91 -20.55 -6.58
C LYS A 4 -13.63 -20.88 -7.34
N LEU A 5 -12.50 -20.40 -6.83
CA LEU A 5 -11.17 -20.70 -7.34
C LEU A 5 -10.42 -21.63 -6.38
N THR A 6 -10.00 -22.80 -6.85
CA THR A 6 -9.21 -23.75 -6.06
C THR A 6 -7.74 -23.64 -6.46
N LEU A 7 -6.87 -23.31 -5.49
CA LEU A 7 -5.43 -23.14 -5.70
C LEU A 7 -4.65 -24.23 -4.96
N LYS A 8 -3.56 -24.72 -5.58
CA LYS A 8 -2.57 -25.55 -4.88
C LYS A 8 -1.53 -24.65 -4.23
N LEU A 9 -1.40 -24.75 -2.91
CA LEU A 9 -0.51 -23.95 -2.10
C LEU A 9 0.20 -24.86 -1.08
N ASN A 10 1.31 -24.39 -0.54
CA ASN A 10 1.96 -25.06 0.57
C ASN A 10 1.10 -24.94 1.86
N ASP A 11 0.94 -26.03 2.60
CA ASP A 11 0.15 -26.07 3.84
C ASP A 11 0.59 -25.03 4.88
N ASN A 12 1.90 -24.78 5.00
CA ASN A 12 2.44 -23.77 5.91
C ASN A 12 1.98 -22.35 5.51
N SER A 13 1.86 -22.09 4.20
CA SER A 13 1.36 -20.81 3.70
C SER A 13 -0.13 -20.65 3.97
N ILE A 14 -0.91 -21.73 3.84
CA ILE A 14 -2.35 -21.74 4.17
C ILE A 14 -2.55 -21.45 5.66
N ALA A 15 -1.75 -22.07 6.54
CA ALA A 15 -1.83 -21.85 7.99
C ALA A 15 -1.55 -20.40 8.37
N ARG A 16 -0.45 -19.82 7.90
CA ARG A 16 -0.10 -18.40 8.16
C ARG A 16 -1.16 -17.44 7.63
N ALA A 17 -1.71 -17.72 6.44
CA ALA A 17 -2.74 -16.88 5.86
C ALA A 17 -4.03 -16.91 6.71
N LYS A 18 -4.47 -18.09 7.17
CA LYS A 18 -5.63 -18.24 8.06
C LYS A 18 -5.45 -17.49 9.38
N GLU A 19 -4.26 -17.59 9.98
CA GLU A 19 -3.95 -16.87 11.23
C GLU A 19 -4.01 -15.35 11.03
N TYR A 20 -3.37 -14.85 9.96
CA TYR A 20 -3.37 -13.43 9.64
C TYR A 20 -4.78 -12.85 9.49
N VAL A 21 -5.63 -13.51 8.70
CA VAL A 21 -6.99 -13.00 8.44
C VAL A 21 -7.89 -13.08 9.65
N ALA A 22 -7.69 -14.09 10.51
CA ALA A 22 -8.41 -14.21 11.78
C ALA A 22 -8.06 -13.06 12.72
N GLN A 23 -6.77 -12.71 12.85
CA GLN A 23 -6.32 -11.58 13.67
C GLN A 23 -6.86 -10.24 13.14
N LYS A 24 -6.89 -10.08 11.82
CA LYS A 24 -7.36 -8.86 11.15
C LYS A 24 -8.89 -8.78 10.97
N LYS A 25 -9.64 -9.84 11.31
CA LYS A 25 -11.10 -9.96 11.13
C LYS A 25 -11.56 -9.70 9.69
N ILE A 26 -10.78 -10.17 8.72
CA ILE A 26 -11.06 -10.05 7.28
C ILE A 26 -11.21 -11.44 6.65
N SER A 27 -11.82 -11.52 5.47
CA SER A 27 -12.00 -12.79 4.77
C SER A 27 -10.79 -13.12 3.90
N LEU A 28 -10.49 -14.43 3.75
CA LEU A 28 -9.39 -14.89 2.90
C LEU A 28 -9.64 -14.56 1.42
N SER A 29 -10.90 -14.70 0.96
CA SER A 29 -11.31 -14.36 -0.40
C SER A 29 -11.11 -12.87 -0.68
N SER A 30 -11.45 -11.99 0.26
CA SER A 30 -11.27 -10.53 0.09
C SER A 30 -9.80 -10.15 -0.09
N ILE A 31 -8.85 -10.81 0.60
CA ILE A 31 -7.42 -10.53 0.40
C ILE A 31 -6.96 -10.96 -0.99
N VAL A 32 -7.36 -12.16 -1.41
CA VAL A 32 -6.95 -12.73 -2.69
C VAL A 32 -7.54 -11.93 -3.86
N GLU A 33 -8.81 -11.52 -3.75
CA GLU A 33 -9.49 -10.67 -4.72
C GLU A 33 -8.76 -9.32 -4.88
N ASN A 34 -8.53 -8.59 -3.78
CA ASN A 34 -7.75 -7.34 -3.80
C ASN A 34 -6.36 -7.51 -4.43
N PHE A 35 -5.68 -8.63 -4.15
CA PHE A 35 -4.39 -8.92 -4.75
C PHE A 35 -4.49 -9.10 -6.27
N PHE A 36 -5.47 -9.86 -6.77
CA PHE A 36 -5.68 -10.05 -8.20
C PHE A 36 -6.13 -8.77 -8.91
N ASP A 37 -6.98 -7.99 -8.26
CA ASP A 37 -7.39 -6.67 -8.74
C ASP A 37 -6.19 -5.74 -8.87
N GLY A 38 -5.32 -5.70 -7.85
CA GLY A 38 -4.07 -4.93 -7.89
C GLY A 38 -3.10 -5.36 -9.00
N LEU A 39 -3.10 -6.65 -9.39
CA LEU A 39 -2.28 -7.14 -10.50
C LEU A 39 -2.86 -6.81 -11.88
N THR A 40 -4.19 -6.72 -12.01
CA THR A 40 -4.88 -6.71 -13.30
C THR A 40 -5.47 -5.35 -13.67
N LEU A 41 -5.92 -4.57 -12.68
CA LEU A 41 -6.55 -3.26 -12.89
C LEU A 41 -5.52 -2.14 -13.09
N ASN A 42 -4.28 -2.31 -12.62
CA ASN A 42 -3.17 -1.35 -12.78
C ASN A 42 -2.62 -1.21 -14.23
N LYS A 43 -3.27 -1.81 -15.24
CA LYS A 43 -2.86 -1.65 -16.65
C LYS A 43 -3.55 -0.49 -17.38
N LYS A 44 -4.47 0.23 -16.75
CA LYS A 44 -5.11 1.41 -17.36
C LYS A 44 -4.90 2.65 -16.50
N SER A 45 -4.18 3.61 -17.11
CA SER A 45 -4.15 5.06 -16.85
C SER A 45 -3.63 5.54 -15.49
N SER A 46 -2.36 5.95 -15.52
CA SER A 46 -1.80 7.27 -15.12
C SER A 46 -2.10 7.94 -13.77
N ASP A 47 -3.01 7.46 -12.93
CA ASP A 47 -3.20 8.01 -11.59
C ASP A 47 -3.01 6.91 -10.57
N PHE A 48 -1.80 6.86 -9.99
CA PHE A 48 -1.50 5.98 -8.87
C PHE A 48 -2.25 6.52 -7.65
N GLU A 49 -3.48 6.07 -7.43
CA GLU A 49 -4.22 6.38 -6.20
C GLU A 49 -3.51 5.70 -5.03
N TYR A 50 -2.83 6.51 -4.22
CA TYR A 50 -2.29 6.06 -2.94
C TYR A 50 -3.42 5.54 -2.05
N SER A 51 -3.12 4.55 -1.20
CA SER A 51 -4.10 4.07 -0.23
C SER A 51 -4.55 5.20 0.69
N THR A 52 -5.78 5.14 1.22
CA THR A 52 -6.31 6.14 2.16
C THR A 52 -5.33 6.43 3.30
N LEU A 53 -4.72 5.37 3.85
CA LEU A 53 -3.70 5.50 4.90
C LEU A 53 -2.46 6.26 4.43
N VAL A 54 -2.00 6.01 3.20
CA VAL A 54 -0.85 6.72 2.63
C VAL A 54 -1.19 8.18 2.36
N ASN A 55 -2.42 8.52 1.96
CA ASN A 55 -2.87 9.91 1.85
C ASN A 55 -2.98 10.59 3.23
N GLU A 56 -3.49 9.88 4.24
CA GLU A 56 -3.56 10.38 5.63
C GLU A 56 -2.17 10.65 6.21
N LEU A 57 -1.20 9.76 5.96
CA LEU A 57 0.21 9.92 6.36
C LEU A 57 0.95 10.95 5.50
N ALA A 58 0.59 11.00 4.21
CA ALA A 58 0.91 12.00 3.19
C ALA A 58 0.84 13.43 3.74
N GLY A 59 -0.23 13.66 4.51
CA GLY A 59 -0.67 14.99 4.89
C GLY A 59 -1.19 15.75 3.66
N VAL A 60 -1.29 17.07 3.79
CA VAL A 60 -1.81 17.98 2.76
C VAL A 60 -0.68 18.80 2.13
N ILE A 61 0.56 18.30 2.18
CA ILE A 61 1.72 19.07 1.72
C ILE A 61 1.72 19.09 0.19
N GLN A 62 1.45 20.26 -0.38
CA GLN A 62 1.65 20.53 -1.79
C GLN A 62 3.07 21.09 -1.96
N LEU A 63 3.90 20.35 -2.69
CA LEU A 63 5.25 20.78 -3.05
C LEU A 63 5.23 21.31 -4.48
N ASP A 64 5.99 22.37 -4.73
CA ASP A 64 6.25 22.84 -6.08
C ASP A 64 7.01 21.78 -6.88
N GLU A 65 6.80 21.72 -8.20
CA GLU A 65 7.50 20.77 -9.09
C GLU A 65 9.03 20.83 -8.97
N ASN A 66 9.55 22.00 -8.58
CA ASN A 66 10.99 22.27 -8.44
C ASN A 66 11.46 22.32 -6.99
N TYR A 67 10.70 21.74 -6.05
CA TYR A 67 11.07 21.75 -4.63
C TYR A 67 12.37 20.96 -4.38
N ASP A 68 13.43 21.65 -3.92
CA ASP A 68 14.68 21.01 -3.53
C ASP A 68 14.67 20.61 -2.05
N TYR A 69 14.16 19.41 -1.78
CA TYR A 69 14.12 18.85 -0.42
C TYR A 69 15.50 18.73 0.23
N ARG A 70 16.59 18.68 -0.54
CA ARG A 70 17.95 18.53 0.01
C ARG A 70 18.45 19.84 0.57
N ALA A 71 18.22 20.94 -0.15
CA ALA A 71 18.60 22.27 0.29
C ALA A 71 17.85 22.67 1.58
N ASP A 72 16.54 22.41 1.62
CA ASP A 72 15.71 22.67 2.79
C ASP A 72 16.15 21.83 4.01
N TYR A 73 16.39 20.53 3.79
CA TYR A 73 16.87 19.65 4.86
C TYR A 73 18.26 20.05 5.38
N THR A 74 19.14 20.53 4.49
CA THR A 74 20.48 21.00 4.89
C THR A 74 20.37 22.24 5.76
N SER A 75 19.55 23.22 5.36
CA SER A 75 19.32 24.45 6.14
C SER A 75 18.71 24.14 7.51
N TYR A 76 17.74 23.22 7.58
CA TYR A 76 17.18 22.77 8.85
C TYR A 76 18.23 22.16 9.80
N LEU A 77 19.17 21.37 9.27
CA LEU A 77 20.23 20.78 10.09
C LEU A 77 21.23 21.84 10.57
N GLU A 78 21.55 22.83 9.75
CA GLU A 78 22.40 23.96 10.13
C GLU A 78 21.76 24.72 11.29
N ASP A 79 20.50 25.16 11.14
CA ASP A 79 19.75 25.87 12.19
C ASP A 79 19.60 25.05 13.49
N LYS A 80 19.48 23.72 13.38
CA LYS A 80 19.28 22.84 14.53
C LYS A 80 20.55 22.62 15.36
N TYR A 81 21.71 22.65 14.70
CA TYR A 81 22.99 22.34 15.32
C TYR A 81 23.91 23.57 15.48
N GLU A 82 23.43 24.77 15.13
CA GLU A 82 23.91 26.05 15.70
C GLU A 82 23.56 26.18 17.20
#